data_AF-A0A9Q4PZ68-F1
#
_entry.id   AF-A0A9Q4PZ68-F1
#
_cell.length_a   1.000
_cell.length_b   1.000
_cell.length_c   1.000
_cell.angle_alpha   90.00
_cell.angle_beta   90.00
_cell.angle_gamma   90.00
#
_symmetry.space_group_name_H-M   'P 1'
#
loop_
_entity.id
_entity.type
_entity.pdbx_description
1 polymer ?
#
loop_
_entity_poly.entity_id
_entity_poly.type
_entity_poly.pdbx_seq_one_letter_code
_entity_poly.pdbx_strand_id
1 'polypeptide(L)'
;MASIRTYALIYVALMVLATGKFVFFHYPEIFSYQVAIGGTMILAAIKVSLIAGYFQHLKHEPRSITYLMLTAAFMVFLLTLAAGYSIQ
;
A
#
# COMPACT_ATOMS: atom_id res chain seq x y z
N MET A 1 2.19 -6.00 -22.16
CA MET A 1 1.66 -4.78 -22.82
C MET A 1 0.63 -4.15 -21.92
N ALA A 2 0.72 -2.84 -21.69
CA ALA A 2 -0.28 -2.09 -20.94
C ALA A 2 -1.58 -2.02 -21.75
N SER A 3 -2.66 -2.63 -21.25
CA SER A 3 -3.99 -2.53 -21.86
C SER A 3 -4.86 -1.58 -21.05
N ILE A 4 -5.58 -0.69 -21.73
CA ILE A 4 -6.53 0.24 -21.11
C ILE A 4 -7.51 -0.50 -20.19
N ARG A 5 -7.93 -1.71 -20.58
CA ARG A 5 -8.83 -2.57 -19.78
C ARG A 5 -8.18 -2.95 -18.44
N THR A 6 -6.92 -3.38 -18.46
CA THR A 6 -6.20 -3.78 -17.23
C THR A 6 -6.03 -2.59 -16.30
N TYR A 7 -5.61 -1.44 -16.82
CA TYR A 7 -5.43 -0.24 -16.00
C TYR A 7 -6.75 0.31 -15.45
N ALA A 8 -7.83 0.25 -16.23
CA ALA A 8 -9.17 0.63 -15.76
C ALA A 8 -9.65 -0.28 -14.62
N LEU A 9 -9.46 -1.60 -14.74
CA LEU A 9 -9.83 -2.54 -13.66
C LEU A 9 -9.03 -2.27 -12.38
N ILE A 10 -7.72 -2.04 -12.50
CA ILE A 10 -6.87 -1.74 -11.34
C ILE A 10 -7.25 -0.38 -10.75
N TYR A 11 -7.57 0.63 -11.57
CA TYR A 11 -8.06 1.92 -11.10
C TYR A 11 -9.32 1.77 -10.24
N VAL A 12 -10.30 1.00 -10.71
CA VAL A 12 -11.51 0.71 -9.92
C VAL A 12 -11.16 -0.02 -8.62
N ALA A 13 -10.26 -1.00 -8.66
CA ALA A 13 -9.80 -1.66 -7.44
C ALA A 13 -9.13 -0.67 -6.46
N LEU A 14 -8.30 0.26 -6.95
CA LEU A 14 -7.66 1.30 -6.14
C LEU A 14 -8.68 2.24 -5.50
N MET A 15 -9.76 2.57 -6.22
CA MET A 15 -10.86 3.36 -5.69
C MET A 15 -11.57 2.62 -4.55
N VAL A 16 -11.90 1.35 -4.74
CA VAL A 16 -12.52 0.51 -3.70
C VAL A 16 -11.61 0.36 -2.48
N LEU A 17 -10.32 0.14 -2.68
CA LEU A 17 -9.35 0.05 -1.57
C LEU A 17 -9.18 1.38 -0.82
N ALA A 18 -9.35 2.51 -1.51
CA ALA A 18 -9.27 3.82 -0.90
C ALA A 18 -10.53 4.15 -0.09
N THR A 19 -11.71 3.99 -0.67
CA THR A 19 -12.99 4.31 -0.02
C THR A 19 -13.36 3.27 1.03
N GLY A 20 -13.05 2.00 0.80
CA GLY A 20 -13.36 0.89 1.71
C GLY A 20 -12.77 1.05 3.11
N LYS A 21 -11.67 1.80 3.27
CA LYS A 21 -11.09 2.12 4.59
C LYS A 21 -12.07 2.84 5.51
N PHE A 22 -13.00 3.62 4.96
CA PHE A 22 -14.04 4.31 5.72
C PHE A 22 -14.89 3.34 6.53
N VAL A 23 -15.17 2.15 5.98
CA VAL A 23 -16.01 1.11 6.63
C VAL A 23 -15.46 0.73 8.00
N PHE A 24 -14.13 0.64 8.12
CA PHE A 24 -13.49 0.25 9.38
C PHE A 24 -13.70 1.25 10.52
N PHE A 25 -13.81 2.55 10.22
CA PHE A 25 -13.97 3.59 11.24
C PHE A 25 -15.42 4.05 11.40
N HIS A 26 -16.28 3.76 10.42
CA HIS A 26 -17.67 4.17 10.47
C HIS A 26 -18.54 3.25 11.34
N TYR A 27 -18.16 1.99 11.49
CA TYR A 27 -18.91 0.98 12.26
C TYR A 27 -18.10 0.50 13.49
N PRO A 28 -17.94 1.35 14.53
CA PRO A 28 -17.15 1.01 15.72
C PRO A 28 -17.72 -0.14 16.56
N GLU A 29 -19.02 -0.43 16.42
CA GLU A 29 -19.68 -1.58 17.03
C GLU A 29 -19.30 -2.92 16.41
N ILE A 30 -18.82 -2.92 15.16
CA ILE A 30 -18.35 -4.10 14.44
C ILE A 30 -16.82 -4.21 14.52
N PHE A 31 -16.11 -3.09 14.35
CA PHE A 31 -14.67 -3.05 14.29
C PHE A 31 -14.08 -2.32 15.50
N SER A 32 -13.28 -3.02 16.30
CA SER A 32 -12.49 -2.35 17.33
C SER A 32 -11.48 -1.40 16.70
N TYR A 33 -11.06 -0.37 17.44
CA TYR A 33 -10.11 0.63 16.95
C TYR A 33 -8.80 0.01 16.44
N GLN A 34 -8.29 -1.00 17.14
CA GLN A 34 -7.07 -1.73 16.74
C GLN A 34 -7.28 -2.49 15.42
N VAL A 35 -8.43 -3.14 15.25
CA VAL A 35 -8.79 -3.83 14.01
C VAL A 35 -8.96 -2.82 12.87
N ALA A 36 -9.55 -1.66 13.13
CA ALA A 36 -9.74 -0.63 12.12
C ALA A 36 -8.41 -0.06 11.60
N ILE A 37 -7.45 0.19 12.51
CA ILE A 37 -6.09 0.55 12.13
C ILE A 37 -5.43 -0.56 11.33
N GLY A 38 -5.46 -1.80 11.84
CA GLY A 38 -4.83 -2.95 11.19
C GLY A 38 -5.37 -3.17 9.76
N GLY A 39 -6.69 -3.17 9.60
CA GLY A 39 -7.36 -3.28 8.30
C GLY A 39 -6.97 -2.14 7.36
N THR A 40 -6.91 -0.91 7.87
CA THR A 40 -6.49 0.25 7.08
C THR A 40 -5.06 0.14 6.57
N MET A 41 -4.14 -0.35 7.41
CA MET A 41 -2.75 -0.58 7.05
C MET A 41 -2.61 -1.68 5.99
N ILE A 42 -3.37 -2.77 6.12
CA ILE A 42 -3.40 -3.85 5.12
C ILE A 42 -3.91 -3.32 3.76
N LEU A 43 -5.05 -2.61 3.74
CA LEU A 43 -5.56 -2.01 2.50
C LEU A 43 -4.60 -0.98 1.91
N ALA A 44 -3.86 -0.23 2.75
CA ALA A 44 -2.83 0.69 2.29
C ALA A 44 -1.68 -0.04 1.59
N ALA A 45 -1.18 -1.13 2.18
CA ALA A 45 -0.09 -1.92 1.61
C ALA A 45 -0.48 -2.47 0.24
N ILE A 46 -1.66 -3.09 0.13
CA ILE A 46 -2.18 -3.62 -1.15
C ILE A 46 -2.27 -2.51 -2.19
N LYS A 47 -2.83 -1.35 -1.82
CA LYS A 47 -2.97 -0.20 -2.73
C LYS A 47 -1.62 0.26 -3.27
N VAL A 48 -0.63 0.45 -2.40
CA VAL A 48 0.71 0.90 -2.81
C VAL A 48 1.39 -0.15 -3.69
N SER A 49 1.26 -1.44 -3.40
CA SER A 49 1.80 -2.51 -4.25
C SER A 49 1.18 -2.51 -5.66
N LEU A 50 -0.13 -2.30 -5.77
CA LEU A 50 -0.81 -2.18 -7.06
C LEU A 50 -0.34 -0.94 -7.85
N ILE A 51 -0.16 0.19 -7.17
CA ILE A 51 0.36 1.42 -7.78
C ILE A 51 1.80 1.20 -8.27
N ALA A 52 2.68 0.67 -7.42
CA ALA A 52 4.08 0.43 -7.79
C ALA A 52 4.18 -0.58 -8.95
N GLY A 53 3.48 -1.71 -8.86
CA GLY A 53 3.53 -2.76 -9.87
C GLY A 53 2.98 -2.33 -11.23
N TYR A 54 1.85 -1.62 -11.25
CA TYR A 54 1.14 -1.31 -12.49
C TYR A 54 1.27 0.15 -12.92
N PHE A 55 1.02 1.13 -12.06
CA PHE A 55 1.07 2.54 -12.45
C PHE A 55 2.50 3.09 -12.53
N GLN A 56 3.42 2.63 -11.68
CA GLN A 56 4.85 2.95 -11.79
C GLN A 56 5.62 1.92 -12.63
N HIS A 57 4.92 0.97 -13.24
CA HIS A 57 5.47 -0.01 -14.18
C HIS A 57 6.56 -0.94 -13.60
N LEU A 58 6.74 -1.00 -12.28
CA LEU A 58 7.80 -1.78 -11.63
C LEU A 58 7.80 -3.27 -12.02
N LYS A 59 6.62 -3.84 -12.33
CA LYS A 59 6.47 -5.23 -12.79
C LYS A 59 7.21 -5.52 -14.10
N HIS A 60 7.41 -4.51 -14.94
CA HIS A 60 8.03 -4.65 -16.27
C HIS A 60 9.51 -4.23 -16.29
N GLU A 61 10.00 -3.66 -15.19
CA GLU A 61 11.39 -3.27 -15.02
C GLU A 61 12.30 -4.51 -14.80
N PRO A 62 13.62 -4.39 -15.06
CA PRO A 62 14.55 -5.47 -14.76
C PRO A 62 14.57 -5.76 -13.25
N ARG A 63 14.87 -7.02 -12.90
CA ARG A 63 14.85 -7.49 -11.50
C ARG A 63 15.73 -6.67 -10.57
N SER A 64 16.84 -6.11 -11.07
CA SER A 64 17.70 -5.20 -10.32
C SER A 64 16.95 -3.99 -9.76
N ILE A 65 16.05 -3.39 -10.54
CA ILE A 65 15.23 -2.25 -10.11
C ILE A 65 14.19 -2.68 -9.09
N THR A 66 13.58 -3.86 -9.26
CA THR A 66 12.66 -4.41 -8.26
C THR A 66 13.37 -4.64 -6.92
N TYR A 67 14.58 -5.22 -6.92
CA TYR A 67 15.36 -5.41 -5.69
C TYR A 67 15.80 -4.08 -5.07
N LEU A 68 16.17 -3.10 -5.89
CA LEU A 68 16.48 -1.75 -5.42
C LEU A 68 15.27 -1.13 -4.70
N MET A 69 14.09 -1.18 -5.31
CA MET A 69 12.86 -0.63 -4.72
C MET A 69 12.47 -1.35 -3.42
N LEU A 70 12.60 -2.68 -3.36
CA LEU A 70 12.36 -3.44 -2.13
C LEU A 70 13.35 -3.07 -1.02
N THR A 71 14.62 -2.90 -1.38
CA THR A 71 15.67 -2.49 -0.43
C THR A 71 15.40 -1.08 0.08
N ALA A 72 15.03 -0.15 -0.81
CA ALA A 72 14.67 1.22 -0.42
C ALA A 72 13.47 1.24 0.53
N ALA A 73 12.41 0.48 0.22
CA ALA A 73 11.25 0.36 1.11
C ALA A 73 11.64 -0.20 2.48
N PHE A 74 12.48 -1.24 2.52
CA PHE A 74 13.00 -1.80 3.77
C PHE A 74 13.81 -0.77 4.58
N MET A 75 14.67 -0.01 3.92
CA MET A 75 15.47 1.05 4.58
C MET A 75 14.59 2.17 5.15
N VAL A 76 13.49 2.53 4.50
CA VAL A 76 12.52 3.50 5.04
C VAL A 76 11.89 2.98 6.34
N PHE A 77 11.57 1.68 6.43
CA PHE A 77 11.09 1.10 7.68
C PHE A 77 12.14 1.17 8.79
N LEU A 78 13.40 0.82 8.49
CA LEU A 78 14.49 0.93 9.46
C LEU A 78 14.68 2.38 9.94
N LEU A 79 14.64 3.36 9.04
CA LEU A 79 14.72 4.78 9.38
C LEU A 79 13.56 5.20 10.28
N THR A 80 12.33 4.75 9.98
CA THR A 80 11.14 5.07 10.78
C THR A 80 11.25 4.51 12.19
N LEU A 81 11.74 3.27 12.33
CA LEU A 81 12.00 2.65 13.63
C LEU A 81 13.10 3.38 14.40
N ALA A 82 14.21 3.71 13.74
CA ALA A 82 15.32 4.45 14.35
C ALA A 82 14.88 5.84 14.82
N ALA A 83 14.08 6.55 14.03
CA ALA A 83 13.52 7.85 14.39
C ALA A 83 12.63 7.77 15.65
N GLY A 84 11.93 6.63 15.85
CA GLY A 84 11.14 6.38 17.05
C GLY A 84 11.98 6.38 18.34
N TYR A 85 13.24 5.95 18.30
CA TYR A 85 14.16 6.00 19.45
C TYR A 85 14.83 7.37 19.64
N SER A 86 14.86 8.22 18.62
CA SER A 86 15.51 9.54 18.68
C SER A 86 14.64 10.63 19.33
N ILE A 87 13.34 10.38 19.50
CA ILE A 87 12.36 11.35 20.02
C ILE A 87 12.16 11.18 21.54
N GLN A 88 12.56 10.04 22.10
CA GLN A 88 12.62 9.80 23.55
C GLN A 88 13.90 10.38 24.14
#